data_AF-A0A4V2SLQ4-F1
#
_entry.id   AF-A0A4V2SLQ4-F1
#
_cell.length_a   1.000
_cell.length_b   1.000
_cell.length_c   1.000
_cell.angle_alpha   90.00
_cell.angle_beta   90.00
_cell.angle_gamma   90.00
#
_symmetry.space_group_name_H-M   'P 1'
#
loop_
_entity.id
_entity.type
_entity.pdbx_description
1 polymer ?
#
loop_
_entity_poly.entity_id
_entity_poly.type
_entity_poly.pdbx_seq_one_letter_code
_entity_poly.pdbx_strand_id
1 'polypeptide(L)'
;MVSVKKIRAEETFPLRLEVLRKNIDLPHQFDGDLDDETFHLGVFENEKLVCIGTFVKNAIEEIKGTQYQLRGMATATDVRGKGYGKLLLSFASDELLNRSINFLWCNAREVAVQFYEKNHFQIIGDLFVNKVGPHYKMYKEIKKK
;
A
#
# COMPACT_ATOMS: atom_id res chain seq x y z
N MET A 1 -9.59 -20.79 -0.09
CA MET A 1 -9.47 -20.09 1.22
C MET A 1 -8.69 -18.80 1.03
N VAL A 2 -9.14 -17.69 1.61
CA VAL A 2 -8.48 -16.38 1.52
C VAL A 2 -7.92 -16.01 2.90
N SER A 3 -6.67 -15.53 2.95
CA SER A 3 -6.03 -15.09 4.21
C SER A 3 -5.08 -13.92 3.99
N VAL A 4 -4.84 -13.13 5.03
CA VAL A 4 -3.83 -12.06 5.05
C VAL A 4 -2.71 -12.45 6.00
N LYS A 5 -1.46 -12.27 5.60
CA LYS A 5 -0.28 -12.62 6.40
C LYS A 5 0.81 -11.56 6.28
N LYS A 6 1.67 -11.46 7.29
CA LYS A 6 2.98 -10.80 7.16
C LYS A 6 3.85 -11.65 6.24
N ILE A 7 4.57 -11.00 5.33
CA ILE A 7 5.48 -11.63 4.36
C ILE A 7 6.82 -10.91 4.39
N ARG A 8 7.84 -11.51 3.80
CA ARG A 8 9.14 -10.87 3.61
C ARG A 8 9.11 -9.86 2.45
N ALA A 9 10.06 -8.93 2.43
CA ALA A 9 10.17 -7.93 1.38
C ALA A 9 10.24 -8.58 -0.01
N GLU A 10 11.05 -9.63 -0.14
CA GLU A 10 11.33 -10.34 -1.38
C GLU A 10 10.09 -11.02 -1.97
N GLU A 11 9.15 -11.42 -1.12
CA GLU A 11 7.88 -12.02 -1.56
C GLU A 11 7.00 -10.99 -2.29
N THR A 12 7.24 -9.69 -2.10
CA THR A 12 6.53 -8.63 -2.83
C THR A 12 7.05 -8.42 -4.25
N PHE A 13 8.30 -8.81 -4.52
CA PHE A 13 9.02 -8.42 -5.74
C PHE A 13 8.35 -8.91 -7.03
N PRO A 14 7.87 -10.16 -7.14
CA PRO A 14 7.22 -10.64 -8.37
C PRO A 14 6.00 -9.80 -8.75
N LEU A 15 5.12 -9.50 -7.79
CA LEU A 15 3.92 -8.69 -8.05
C LEU A 15 4.27 -7.22 -8.31
N ARG A 16 5.30 -6.65 -7.66
CA ARG A 16 5.76 -5.30 -7.97
C ARG A 16 6.29 -5.21 -9.41
N LEU A 17 7.06 -6.21 -9.84
CA LEU A 17 7.55 -6.31 -11.21
C LEU A 17 6.40 -6.39 -12.20
N GLU A 18 5.49 -7.35 -12.01
CA GLU A 18 4.40 -7.62 -12.94
C GLU A 18 3.36 -6.48 -13.00
N VAL A 19 3.06 -5.84 -11.88
CA VAL A 19 1.94 -4.89 -11.77
C VAL A 19 2.40 -3.43 -11.79
N LEU A 20 3.51 -3.11 -11.13
CA LEU A 20 3.94 -1.72 -10.92
C LEU A 20 5.09 -1.30 -11.84
N ARG A 21 5.90 -2.26 -12.30
CA ARG A 21 7.13 -2.03 -13.05
C ARG A 21 7.16 -2.78 -14.39
N LYS A 22 6.03 -3.28 -14.88
CA LYS A 22 5.97 -3.99 -16.15
C LYS A 22 6.49 -3.09 -17.27
N ASN A 23 7.57 -3.52 -17.91
CA ASN A 23 8.26 -2.77 -18.96
C ASN A 23 8.82 -1.41 -18.51
N ILE A 24 9.11 -1.24 -17.22
CA ILE A 24 9.73 -0.04 -16.65
C ILE A 24 11.05 -0.45 -16.01
N ASP A 25 12.15 0.12 -16.48
CA ASP A 25 13.49 -0.11 -15.92
C ASP A 25 13.66 0.69 -14.61
N LEU A 26 13.01 0.21 -13.56
CA LEU A 26 13.11 0.75 -12.22
C LEU A 26 13.20 -0.40 -11.21
N PRO A 27 13.92 -0.21 -10.09
CA PRO A 27 13.99 -1.21 -9.03
C PRO A 27 12.61 -1.64 -8.53
N HIS A 28 12.49 -2.93 -8.23
CA HIS A 28 11.33 -3.55 -7.60
C HIS A 28 11.49 -3.70 -6.08
N GLN A 29 12.74 -3.73 -5.60
CA GLN A 29 13.08 -3.38 -4.22
C GLN A 29 12.99 -1.85 -4.10
N PHE A 30 12.30 -1.38 -3.08
CA PHE A 30 12.10 0.03 -2.81
C PHE A 30 12.92 0.44 -1.59
N ASP A 31 13.40 1.69 -1.59
CA ASP A 31 14.08 2.25 -0.42
C ASP A 31 13.19 2.14 0.83
N GLY A 32 13.75 1.67 1.93
CA GLY A 32 13.04 1.43 3.19
C GLY A 32 12.31 0.09 3.30
N ASP A 33 12.37 -0.79 2.28
CA ASP A 33 11.81 -2.15 2.39
C ASP A 33 12.42 -2.97 3.53
N LEU A 34 13.69 -2.72 3.86
CA LEU A 34 14.45 -3.49 4.85
C LEU A 34 14.63 -2.73 6.17
N ASP A 35 13.96 -1.58 6.35
CA ASP A 35 14.02 -0.84 7.60
C ASP A 35 13.30 -1.62 8.72
N ASP A 36 13.84 -1.56 9.94
CA ASP A 36 13.37 -2.36 11.09
C ASP A 36 11.87 -2.16 11.42
N GLU A 37 11.34 -0.96 11.16
CA GLU A 37 9.94 -0.62 11.42
C GLU A 37 9.01 -0.91 10.22
N THR A 38 9.57 -1.23 9.05
CA THR A 38 8.80 -1.58 7.86
C THR A 38 8.18 -2.96 8.00
N PHE A 39 6.95 -3.10 7.52
CA PHE A 39 6.32 -4.41 7.41
C PHE A 39 5.61 -4.59 6.05
N HIS A 40 5.55 -5.83 5.60
CA HIS A 40 4.91 -6.20 4.34
C HIS A 40 3.74 -7.14 4.62
N LEU A 41 2.65 -6.94 3.89
CA LEU A 41 1.48 -7.80 3.96
C LEU A 41 1.21 -8.43 2.60
N GLY A 42 0.77 -9.68 2.64
CA GLY A 42 0.30 -10.44 1.48
C GLY A 42 -1.10 -10.99 1.71
N VAL A 43 -1.96 -10.91 0.68
CA VAL A 43 -3.21 -11.67 0.62
C VAL A 43 -2.97 -12.93 -0.21
N PHE A 44 -3.33 -14.06 0.36
CA PHE A 44 -3.24 -15.36 -0.28
C PHE A 44 -4.63 -15.89 -0.63
N GLU A 45 -4.82 -16.33 -1.87
CA GLU A 45 -5.98 -17.13 -2.31
C GLU A 45 -5.47 -18.51 -2.70
N ASN A 46 -5.90 -19.55 -1.99
CA ASN A 46 -5.46 -20.95 -2.22
C ASN A 46 -3.92 -21.06 -2.30
N GLU A 47 -3.22 -20.48 -1.31
CA GLU A 47 -1.75 -20.44 -1.21
C GLU A 47 -1.03 -19.59 -2.27
N LYS A 48 -1.73 -19.06 -3.28
CA LYS A 48 -1.18 -18.09 -4.23
C LYS A 48 -1.20 -16.69 -3.62
N LEU A 49 -0.05 -16.01 -3.57
CA LEU A 49 0.04 -14.60 -3.23
C LEU A 49 -0.57 -13.76 -4.36
N VAL A 50 -1.68 -13.08 -4.08
CA VAL A 50 -2.48 -12.36 -5.09
C VAL A 50 -2.51 -10.85 -4.89
N CYS A 51 -2.19 -10.36 -3.69
CA CYS A 51 -2.17 -8.94 -3.39
C CYS A 51 -1.10 -8.63 -2.35
N ILE A 52 -0.42 -7.50 -2.48
CA ILE A 52 0.66 -7.06 -1.60
C ILE A 52 0.53 -5.59 -1.24
N GLY A 53 1.14 -5.21 -0.11
CA GLY A 53 1.31 -3.83 0.33
C GLY A 53 2.45 -3.74 1.33
N THR A 54 3.20 -2.64 1.30
CA THR A 54 4.34 -2.38 2.17
C THR A 54 4.12 -1.11 2.95
N PHE A 55 4.41 -1.14 4.25
CA PHE A 55 4.08 -0.09 5.18
C PHE A 55 5.37 0.37 5.85
N VAL A 56 5.82 1.57 5.47
CA VAL A 56 7.10 2.16 5.89
C VAL A 56 6.82 3.27 6.88
N LYS A 57 7.60 3.37 7.96
CA LYS A 57 7.51 4.52 8.87
C LYS A 57 8.07 5.75 8.16
N ASN A 58 7.17 6.61 7.71
CA ASN A 58 7.51 7.83 7.00
C ASN A 58 6.40 8.87 7.25
N ALA A 59 6.79 10.12 7.40
CA ALA A 59 5.90 11.22 7.75
C ALA A 59 5.96 12.32 6.69
N ILE A 60 4.83 12.98 6.49
CA ILE A 60 4.70 14.19 5.69
C ILE A 60 4.33 15.36 6.59
N GLU A 61 4.67 16.58 6.19
CA GLU A 61 4.45 17.80 6.99
C GLU A 61 2.98 18.22 7.02
N GLU A 62 2.21 17.85 6.00
CA GLU A 62 0.83 18.29 5.83
C GLU A 62 -0.15 17.69 6.86
N ILE A 63 0.24 16.61 7.55
CA ILE A 63 -0.55 16.00 8.64
C ILE A 63 0.29 15.88 9.92
N LYS A 64 -0.28 16.21 11.06
CA LYS A 64 0.39 16.08 12.37
C LYS A 64 -0.02 14.78 13.06
N GLY A 65 0.94 14.07 13.64
CA GLY A 65 0.71 12.80 14.34
C GLY A 65 1.70 11.72 13.90
N THR A 66 1.54 10.51 14.43
CA THR A 66 2.32 9.34 13.99
C THR A 66 1.78 8.81 12.66
N GLN A 67 2.69 8.50 11.72
CA GLN A 67 2.34 8.23 10.34
C GLN A 67 3.09 7.02 9.79
N TYR A 68 2.41 6.29 8.91
CA TYR A 68 3.03 5.31 8.02
C TYR A 68 2.68 5.63 6.58
N GLN A 69 3.57 5.26 5.67
CA GLN A 69 3.38 5.34 4.23
C GLN A 69 3.11 3.95 3.66
N LEU A 70 2.01 3.79 2.93
CA LEU A 70 1.77 2.66 2.06
C LEU A 70 2.53 2.83 0.75
N ARG A 71 3.34 1.83 0.43
CA ARG A 71 4.08 1.66 -0.82
C ARG A 71 3.81 0.28 -1.42
N GLY A 72 4.07 0.14 -2.71
CA GLY A 72 4.05 -1.18 -3.37
C GLY A 72 2.69 -1.89 -3.35
N MET A 73 1.59 -1.13 -3.27
CA MET A 73 0.24 -1.70 -3.32
C MET A 73 -0.03 -2.29 -4.71
N ALA A 74 -0.22 -3.60 -4.79
CA ALA A 74 -0.50 -4.28 -6.06
C ALA A 74 -1.40 -5.49 -5.86
N THR A 75 -2.31 -5.71 -6.81
CA THR A 75 -3.10 -6.94 -6.93
C THR A 75 -2.89 -7.50 -8.34
N ALA A 76 -2.68 -8.82 -8.42
CA ALA A 76 -2.53 -9.55 -9.67
C ALA A 76 -3.71 -9.24 -10.60
N THR A 77 -3.42 -9.01 -11.88
CA THR A 77 -4.39 -8.46 -12.85
C THR A 77 -5.59 -9.37 -13.08
N ASP A 78 -5.38 -10.68 -13.02
CA ASP A 78 -6.36 -11.75 -13.21
C ASP A 78 -7.40 -11.86 -12.08
N VAL A 79 -7.16 -11.23 -10.93
CA VAL A 79 -8.02 -11.36 -9.75
C VAL A 79 -8.42 -10.03 -9.11
N ARG A 80 -8.32 -8.93 -9.86
CA ARG A 80 -8.81 -7.60 -9.43
C ARG A 80 -10.33 -7.59 -9.30
N GLY A 81 -10.86 -6.62 -8.55
CA GLY A 81 -12.30 -6.47 -8.30
C GLY A 81 -12.87 -7.42 -7.25
N LYS A 82 -12.11 -8.42 -6.79
CA LYS A 82 -12.54 -9.38 -5.75
C LYS A 82 -12.38 -8.90 -4.30
N GLY A 83 -11.93 -7.66 -4.10
CA GLY A 83 -11.82 -7.04 -2.77
C GLY A 83 -10.53 -7.31 -1.98
N TYR A 84 -9.52 -7.99 -2.52
CA TYR A 84 -8.27 -8.27 -1.78
C TYR A 84 -7.53 -7.02 -1.33
N GLY A 85 -7.51 -5.96 -2.15
CA GLY A 85 -6.89 -4.70 -1.74
C GLY A 85 -7.56 -4.06 -0.52
N LYS A 86 -8.90 -4.10 -0.47
CA LYS A 86 -9.68 -3.65 0.69
C LYS A 86 -9.41 -4.53 1.91
N LEU A 87 -9.33 -5.85 1.73
CA LEU A 87 -9.01 -6.80 2.80
C LEU A 87 -7.61 -6.51 3.39
N LEU A 88 -6.61 -6.29 2.53
CA LEU A 88 -5.25 -5.93 2.94
C LEU A 88 -5.24 -4.61 3.72
N LEU A 89 -5.91 -3.57 3.21
CA LEU A 89 -5.99 -2.27 3.90
C LEU A 89 -6.72 -2.35 5.24
N SER A 90 -7.74 -3.21 5.37
CA SER A 90 -8.43 -3.41 6.65
C SER A 90 -7.47 -4.04 7.67
N PHE A 91 -6.79 -5.13 7.31
CA PHE A 91 -5.83 -5.79 8.18
C PHE A 91 -4.68 -4.84 8.57
N ALA A 92 -4.18 -4.07 7.61
CA ALA A 92 -3.14 -3.07 7.87
C ALA A 92 -3.61 -1.98 8.83
N SER A 93 -4.88 -1.55 8.73
CA SER A 93 -5.43 -0.53 9.63
C SER A 93 -5.49 -1.05 11.07
N ASP A 94 -5.81 -2.32 11.28
CA ASP A 94 -5.82 -2.95 12.60
C ASP A 94 -4.39 -3.07 13.18
N GLU A 95 -3.40 -3.48 12.37
CA GLU A 95 -1.98 -3.51 12.77
C GLU A 95 -1.47 -2.11 13.14
N LEU A 96 -1.80 -1.08 12.35
CA LEU A 96 -1.40 0.30 12.61
C LEU A 96 -2.09 0.87 13.86
N LEU A 97 -3.34 0.51 14.10
CA LEU A 97 -4.07 0.90 15.31
C LEU A 97 -3.41 0.29 16.55
N ASN A 98 -3.01 -0.99 16.50
CA ASN A 98 -2.30 -1.67 17.58
C ASN A 98 -0.92 -1.06 17.87
N ARG A 99 -0.33 -0.37 16.88
CA ARG A 99 0.93 0.38 17.00
C ARG A 99 0.74 1.85 17.41
N SER A 100 -0.49 2.27 17.73
CA SER A 100 -0.83 3.66 18.05
C SER A 100 -0.45 4.64 16.93
N ILE A 101 -0.58 4.22 15.67
CA ILE A 101 -0.35 5.07 14.51
C ILE A 101 -1.62 5.84 14.19
N ASN A 102 -1.51 7.16 13.98
CA ASN A 102 -2.67 8.01 13.73
C ASN A 102 -3.08 8.03 12.25
N PHE A 103 -2.11 7.96 11.32
CA PHE A 103 -2.38 8.13 9.89
C PHE A 103 -1.66 7.12 9.01
N LEU A 104 -2.33 6.73 7.94
CA LEU A 104 -1.73 6.03 6.80
C LEU A 104 -1.85 6.91 5.57
N TRP A 105 -0.73 7.19 4.90
CA TRP A 105 -0.71 7.97 3.68
C TRP A 105 -0.05 7.21 2.53
N CYS A 106 -0.26 7.66 1.29
CA CYS A 106 0.37 7.09 0.12
C CYS A 106 0.48 8.12 -1.01
N ASN A 107 1.35 7.83 -1.97
CA ASN A 107 1.31 8.47 -3.28
C ASN A 107 0.50 7.55 -4.20
N ALA A 108 -0.79 7.81 -4.31
CA ALA A 108 -1.72 7.03 -5.12
C ALA A 108 -1.57 7.39 -6.59
N ARG A 109 -1.47 6.41 -7.49
CA ARG A 109 -1.63 6.65 -8.93
C ARG A 109 -3.02 7.25 -9.18
N GLU A 110 -3.13 8.18 -10.13
CA GLU A 110 -4.42 8.79 -10.50
C GLU A 110 -5.51 7.73 -10.78
N VAL A 111 -5.15 6.68 -11.53
CA VAL A 111 -6.05 5.56 -11.86
C VAL A 111 -6.53 4.75 -10.65
N ALA A 112 -5.89 4.91 -9.48
CA ALA A 112 -6.22 4.21 -8.25
C ALA A 112 -6.92 5.11 -7.21
N VAL A 113 -7.11 6.41 -7.48
CA VAL A 113 -7.72 7.37 -6.54
C VAL A 113 -9.07 6.86 -6.02
N GLN A 114 -9.98 6.45 -6.91
CA GLN A 114 -11.30 5.94 -6.52
C GLN A 114 -11.22 4.69 -5.62
N PHE A 115 -10.19 3.86 -5.76
CA PHE A 115 -9.97 2.73 -4.85
C PHE A 115 -9.63 3.23 -3.44
N TYR A 116 -8.74 4.22 -3.33
CA TYR A 116 -8.34 4.79 -2.05
C TYR A 116 -9.49 5.58 -1.39
N GLU A 117 -10.26 6.36 -2.14
CA GLU A 117 -11.46 7.07 -1.64
C GLU A 117 -12.50 6.10 -1.04
N LYS A 118 -12.78 4.98 -1.73
CA LYS A 118 -13.65 3.91 -1.22
C LYS A 118 -13.11 3.24 0.04
N ASN A 119 -11.83 3.42 0.35
CA ASN A 119 -11.17 2.97 1.58
C ASN A 119 -10.88 4.12 2.55
N HIS A 120 -11.64 5.22 2.43
CA HIS A 120 -11.63 6.38 3.31
C HIS A 120 -10.34 7.20 3.30
N PHE A 121 -9.57 7.13 2.21
CA PHE A 121 -8.51 8.09 1.98
C PHE A 121 -9.06 9.38 1.38
N GLN A 122 -8.39 10.48 1.67
CA GLN A 122 -8.66 11.81 1.13
C GLN A 122 -7.40 12.33 0.43
N ILE A 123 -7.57 13.07 -0.66
CA ILE A 123 -6.47 13.75 -1.35
C ILE A 123 -5.89 14.84 -0.45
N ILE A 124 -4.57 14.96 -0.46
CA ILE A 124 -3.85 16.04 0.21
C ILE A 124 -2.85 16.66 -0.76
N GLY A 125 -3.09 17.91 -1.13
CA GLY A 125 -2.31 18.62 -2.15
C GLY A 125 -2.72 18.28 -3.59
N ASP A 126 -1.90 18.75 -4.53
CA ASP A 126 -2.20 18.72 -5.97
C ASP A 126 -1.70 17.46 -6.67
N LEU A 127 -2.16 17.28 -7.92
CA LEU A 127 -1.64 16.25 -8.82
C LEU A 127 -0.15 16.51 -9.10
N PHE A 128 0.66 15.46 -9.02
CA PHE A 128 2.06 15.52 -9.41
C PHE A 128 2.44 14.30 -10.27
N VAL A 129 3.45 14.46 -11.13
CA VAL A 129 3.91 13.40 -12.02
C VAL A 129 5.28 12.92 -11.57
N ASN A 130 5.47 11.60 -11.51
CA ASN A 130 6.77 10.97 -11.28
C ASN A 130 7.10 10.01 -12.42
N LYS A 131 8.20 9.24 -12.28
CA LYS A 131 8.70 8.30 -13.30
C LYS A 131 7.68 7.23 -13.74
N VAL A 132 6.58 7.02 -13.00
CA VAL A 132 5.53 6.05 -13.33
C VAL A 132 4.15 6.69 -13.53
N GLY A 133 4.10 7.99 -13.82
CA GLY A 133 2.89 8.69 -14.25
C GLY A 133 2.28 9.62 -13.18
N PRO A 134 1.02 10.05 -13.38
CA PRO A 134 0.32 10.98 -12.49
C PRO A 134 -0.08 10.32 -11.17
N HIS A 135 0.13 11.05 -10.07
CA HIS A 135 -0.18 10.65 -8.71
C HIS A 135 -0.82 11.79 -7.91
N TYR A 136 -1.64 11.40 -6.93
CA TYR A 136 -2.07 12.25 -5.84
C TYR A 136 -1.48 11.75 -4.53
N LYS A 137 -1.07 12.66 -3.65
CA LYS A 137 -0.80 12.29 -2.27
C LYS A 137 -2.15 12.15 -1.57
N MET A 138 -2.34 11.06 -0.83
CA MET A 138 -3.60 10.75 -0.16
C MET A 138 -3.34 10.20 1.24
N TYR A 139 -4.25 10.44 2.17
CA TYR A 139 -4.14 9.96 3.55
C TYR A 139 -5.47 9.49 4.10
N LYS A 140 -5.43 8.60 5.10
CA LYS A 140 -6.56 8.23 5.94
C LYS A 140 -6.15 8.27 7.40
N GLU A 141 -7.13 8.57 8.24
CA GLU A 141 -6.98 8.42 9.69
C GLU A 141 -7.19 6.96 10.11
N ILE A 142 -6.41 6.51 11.09
CA ILE A 142 -6.51 5.20 11.69
C ILE A 142 -7.33 5.35 12.97
N LYS A 143 -8.56 4.84 12.92
CA LYS A 143 -9.53 4.89 14.02
C LYS A 143 -10.07 3.49 14.30
N LYS A 144 -10.41 3.24 15.55
CA LYS A 144 -11.20 2.06 15.93
C LYS A 144 -12.58 2.16 15.27
N LYS A 145 -13.02 1.06 14.63
CA LYS A 145 -14.38 0.94 14.10
C LYS A 145 -15.41 1.00 15.21
#